data_AF-A0A833R666-F1
#
_entry.id   AF-A0A833R666-F1
#
_cell.length_a   1.000
_cell.length_b   1.000
_cell.length_c   1.000
_cell.angle_alpha   90.00
_cell.angle_beta   90.00
_cell.angle_gamma   90.00
#
_symmetry.space_group_name_H-M   'P 1'
#
loop_
_entity.id
_entity.type
_entity.pdbx_description
1 polymer ?
#
loop_
_entity_poly.entity_id
_entity_poly.type
_entity_poly.pdbx_seq_one_letter_code
_entity_poly.pdbx_strand_id
1 'polypeptide(L)'
;MKPRPIRPFDDMVHRSFFFGPRQIATLRNSIPPHLRNKASNFDILTACLWKCRTIAVSPDPSEEMHMIFVVNVRAPKRGLNLPKGYYGNAIAYVVAVSNAGDLCQNPLGHPLDLIFKAKAEVNREYMQSVADLMKLRRRPHFRVVRSYVVSDLTNAKFEDIDFGWGMAVYGGLAEGGAGPNPAVCFT
;
A
#
# COMPACT_ATOMS: atom_id res chain seq x y z
N MET A 1 16.85 -12.01 -20.27
CA MET A 1 17.60 -11.03 -19.46
C MET A 1 17.00 -10.97 -18.06
N LYS A 2 17.79 -11.13 -16.99
CA LYS A 2 17.33 -10.86 -15.62
C LYS A 2 17.22 -9.33 -15.44
N PRO A 3 16.09 -8.78 -14.99
CA PRO A 3 15.99 -7.34 -14.78
C PRO A 3 16.93 -6.92 -13.65
N ARG A 4 17.70 -5.85 -13.87
CA ARG A 4 18.66 -5.33 -12.88
C ARG A 4 17.88 -4.72 -11.71
N PRO A 5 18.28 -4.97 -10.45
CA PRO A 5 17.74 -4.25 -9.31
C PRO A 5 18.11 -2.76 -9.43
N ILE A 6 17.16 -1.89 -9.09
CA ILE A 6 17.27 -0.44 -9.27
C ILE A 6 18.40 0.17 -8.41
N ARG A 7 18.73 -0.43 -7.25
CA ARG A 7 19.93 -0.16 -6.42
C ARG A 7 20.26 -1.40 -5.57
N PRO A 8 21.52 -1.61 -5.15
CA PRO A 8 21.86 -2.58 -4.11
C PRO A 8 21.11 -2.25 -2.81
N PHE A 9 20.59 -3.27 -2.12
CA PHE A 9 19.78 -3.09 -0.91
C PHE A 9 20.60 -2.60 0.30
N ASP A 10 21.91 -2.83 0.29
CA ASP A 10 22.82 -2.52 1.41
C ASP A 10 22.99 -1.00 1.65
N ASP A 11 22.65 -0.16 0.67
CA ASP A 11 22.75 1.30 0.75
C ASP A 11 21.42 2.00 1.12
N MET A 12 20.38 1.24 1.49
CA MET A 12 19.07 1.82 1.80
C MET A 12 18.99 2.32 3.25
N VAL A 13 18.45 3.53 3.42
CA VAL A 13 18.21 4.12 4.74
C VAL A 13 16.73 4.11 5.09
N HIS A 14 16.41 3.76 6.32
CA HIS A 14 15.07 3.94 6.88
C HIS A 14 14.90 5.41 7.35
N ARG A 15 13.80 6.04 6.94
CA ARG A 15 13.38 7.38 7.36
C ARG A 15 11.88 7.44 7.62
N SER A 16 11.50 8.27 8.58
CA SER A 16 10.10 8.57 8.91
C SER A 16 9.71 9.95 8.39
N PHE A 17 8.49 10.07 7.88
CA PHE A 17 7.92 11.33 7.37
C PHE A 17 6.57 11.57 8.01
N PHE A 18 6.35 12.78 8.52
CA PHE A 18 5.09 13.16 9.17
C PHE A 18 4.19 13.94 8.21
N PHE A 19 2.97 13.44 8.01
CA PHE A 19 1.95 14.10 7.20
C PHE A 19 0.82 14.59 8.11
N GLY A 20 0.84 15.88 8.42
CA GLY A 20 -0.21 16.51 9.20
C GLY A 20 -1.48 16.82 8.37
N PRO A 21 -2.56 17.30 9.03
CA PRO A 21 -3.82 17.61 8.37
C PRO A 21 -3.68 18.59 7.21
N ARG A 22 -2.78 19.57 7.34
CA ARG A 22 -2.49 20.57 6.29
C ARG A 22 -1.88 19.92 5.04
N GLN A 23 -0.85 19.09 5.21
CA GLN A 23 -0.22 18.39 4.08
C GLN A 23 -1.21 17.46 3.37
N ILE A 24 -2.01 16.72 4.14
CA ILE A 24 -3.05 15.83 3.59
C ILE A 24 -4.11 16.63 2.83
N ALA A 25 -4.57 17.76 3.37
CA ALA A 25 -5.53 18.63 2.70
C ALA A 25 -4.98 19.20 1.38
N THR A 26 -3.72 19.61 1.35
CA THR A 26 -3.04 20.06 0.12
C THR A 26 -3.01 18.97 -0.93
N LEU A 27 -2.61 17.74 -0.57
CA LEU A 27 -2.63 16.60 -1.49
C LEU A 27 -4.04 16.28 -1.98
N ARG A 28 -5.03 16.29 -1.07
CA ARG A 28 -6.44 16.07 -1.41
C ARG A 28 -6.96 17.11 -2.41
N ASN A 29 -6.56 18.38 -2.27
CA ASN A 29 -6.95 19.45 -3.18
C ASN A 29 -6.30 19.34 -4.57
N SER A 30 -5.18 18.63 -4.71
CA SER A 30 -4.54 18.37 -6.01
C SER A 30 -5.25 17.31 -6.87
N ILE A 31 -6.23 16.59 -6.29
CA ILE A 31 -6.96 15.51 -6.94
C ILE A 31 -8.26 16.04 -7.58
N PRO A 32 -8.77 15.46 -8.69
CA PRO A 32 -10.07 15.81 -9.26
C PRO A 32 -11.23 15.72 -8.25
N PRO A 33 -12.20 16.68 -8.24
CA PRO A 33 -13.26 16.74 -7.23
C PRO A 33 -14.07 15.44 -7.05
N HIS A 34 -14.36 14.72 -8.14
CA HIS A 34 -15.13 13.48 -8.12
C HIS A 34 -14.42 12.32 -7.40
N LEU A 35 -13.09 12.37 -7.25
CA LEU A 35 -12.28 11.40 -6.52
C LEU A 35 -12.03 11.82 -5.07
N ARG A 36 -12.03 13.14 -4.77
CA ARG A 36 -11.73 13.67 -3.43
C ARG A 36 -12.59 13.08 -2.32
N ASN A 37 -13.88 12.91 -2.58
CA ASN A 37 -14.82 12.41 -1.56
C ASN A 37 -14.74 10.89 -1.37
N LYS A 38 -14.15 10.17 -2.32
CA LYS A 38 -13.98 8.71 -2.27
C LYS A 38 -12.63 8.30 -1.69
N ALA A 39 -11.62 9.15 -1.82
CA ALA A 39 -10.25 8.86 -1.39
C ALA A 39 -10.09 8.93 0.13
N SER A 40 -9.58 7.86 0.71
CA SER A 40 -9.03 7.86 2.07
C SER A 40 -7.64 8.51 2.09
N ASN A 41 -7.13 8.87 3.26
CA ASN A 41 -5.76 9.39 3.39
C ASN A 41 -4.73 8.37 2.91
N PHE A 42 -4.97 7.08 3.18
CA PHE A 42 -4.19 5.98 2.63
C PHE A 42 -4.09 6.05 1.11
N ASP A 43 -5.21 6.24 0.41
CA ASP A 43 -5.23 6.22 -1.07
C ASP A 43 -4.41 7.39 -1.63
N ILE A 44 -4.58 8.58 -1.04
CA ILE A 44 -3.90 9.81 -1.43
C ILE A 44 -2.39 9.69 -1.23
N LEU A 45 -1.96 9.23 -0.05
CA LEU A 45 -0.55 9.08 0.28
C LEU A 45 0.10 7.98 -0.56
N THR A 46 -0.58 6.85 -0.75
CA THR A 46 -0.08 5.75 -1.60
C THR A 46 0.13 6.20 -3.04
N ALA A 47 -0.86 6.90 -3.63
CA ALA A 47 -0.76 7.44 -4.98
C ALA A 47 0.40 8.45 -5.10
N CYS A 48 0.55 9.33 -4.10
CA CYS A 48 1.58 10.36 -4.08
C CYS A 48 2.97 9.73 -3.99
N LEU A 49 3.17 8.80 -3.05
CA LEU A 49 4.43 8.09 -2.87
C LEU A 49 4.79 7.24 -4.10
N TRP A 50 3.82 6.59 -4.74
CA TRP A 50 4.05 5.84 -5.96
C TRP A 50 4.62 6.73 -7.07
N LYS A 51 3.99 7.89 -7.30
CA LYS A 51 4.43 8.87 -8.27
C LYS A 51 5.80 9.44 -7.92
N CYS A 52 5.98 9.94 -6.69
CA CYS A 52 7.24 10.53 -6.22
C CYS A 52 8.40 9.55 -6.30
N ARG A 53 8.20 8.29 -5.88
CA ARG A 53 9.23 7.24 -5.97
C ARG A 53 9.59 6.95 -7.42
N THR A 54 8.60 6.87 -8.31
CA THR A 54 8.85 6.61 -9.73
C THR A 54 9.67 7.72 -10.36
N ILE A 55 9.36 8.98 -10.07
CA ILE A 55 10.15 10.15 -10.50
C ILE A 55 11.57 10.08 -9.94
N ALA A 56 11.74 9.80 -8.65
CA ALA A 56 13.05 9.76 -8.00
C ALA A 56 13.94 8.60 -8.48
N VAL A 57 13.34 7.47 -8.88
CA VAL A 57 14.04 6.34 -9.48
C VAL A 57 14.39 6.61 -10.95
N SER A 58 13.56 7.40 -11.65
CA SER A 58 13.73 7.74 -13.07
C SER A 58 13.99 6.53 -13.99
N PRO A 59 13.13 5.50 -13.97
CA PRO A 59 13.24 4.36 -14.88
C PRO A 59 12.93 4.75 -16.33
N ASP A 60 13.12 3.83 -17.28
CA ASP A 60 12.68 4.06 -18.66
C ASP A 60 11.13 4.23 -18.69
N PRO A 61 10.58 5.20 -19.46
CA PRO A 61 9.15 5.49 -19.46
C PRO A 61 8.24 4.29 -19.78
N SER A 62 8.74 3.30 -20.52
CA SER A 62 8.00 2.08 -20.88
C SER A 62 8.03 1.00 -19.79
N GLU A 63 8.83 1.16 -18.74
CA GLU A 63 8.92 0.18 -17.67
C GLU A 63 7.66 0.18 -16.78
N GLU A 64 7.13 -1.02 -16.53
CA GLU A 64 6.06 -1.24 -15.57
C GLU A 64 6.54 -1.03 -14.14
N MET A 65 5.79 -0.21 -13.40
CA MET A 65 5.95 0.03 -11.98
C MET A 65 4.77 -0.59 -11.25
N HIS A 66 5.04 -1.33 -10.18
CA HIS A 66 4.02 -2.04 -9.41
C HIS A 66 3.86 -1.41 -8.04
N MET A 67 2.64 -1.03 -7.68
CA MET A 67 2.28 -0.61 -6.34
C MET A 67 1.50 -1.74 -5.66
N ILE A 68 2.13 -2.38 -4.68
CA ILE A 68 1.54 -3.47 -3.89
C ILE A 68 1.00 -2.89 -2.61
N PHE A 69 -0.25 -3.20 -2.25
CA PHE A 69 -0.78 -2.81 -0.95
C PHE A 69 -1.64 -3.90 -0.33
N VAL A 70 -1.74 -3.84 1.00
CA VAL A 70 -2.44 -4.84 1.80
C VAL A 70 -3.88 -4.40 2.04
N VAL A 71 -4.84 -5.24 1.66
CA VAL A 71 -6.27 -5.02 1.92
C VAL A 71 -6.72 -5.92 3.07
N ASN A 72 -7.23 -5.31 4.14
CA ASN A 72 -7.88 -6.02 5.24
C ASN A 72 -9.31 -6.42 4.82
N VAL A 73 -9.58 -7.72 4.82
CA VAL A 73 -10.87 -8.28 4.38
C VAL A 73 -11.74 -8.78 5.53
N ARG A 74 -11.36 -8.47 6.79
CA ARG A 74 -12.18 -8.76 7.97
C ARG A 74 -13.48 -7.97 8.03
N ALA A 75 -13.54 -6.83 7.35
CA ALA A 75 -14.73 -5.99 7.35
C ALA A 75 -15.92 -6.74 6.69
N PRO A 76 -17.14 -6.69 7.29
CA PRO A 76 -18.31 -7.41 6.78
C PRO A 76 -18.63 -7.12 5.30
N LYS A 77 -18.36 -5.88 4.86
CA LYS A 77 -18.60 -5.41 3.48
C LYS A 77 -17.83 -6.19 2.39
N ARG A 78 -16.86 -7.04 2.75
CA ARG A 78 -16.07 -7.85 1.80
C ARG A 78 -16.57 -9.29 1.63
N GLY A 79 -17.66 -9.67 2.30
CA GLY A 79 -18.37 -10.93 2.04
C GLY A 79 -17.73 -12.21 2.61
N LEU A 80 -16.65 -12.08 3.39
CA LEU A 80 -16.02 -13.24 4.06
C LEU A 80 -16.74 -13.67 5.33
N ASN A 81 -17.58 -12.80 5.92
CA ASN A 81 -18.35 -13.08 7.15
C ASN A 81 -17.52 -13.67 8.29
N LEU A 82 -16.28 -13.16 8.47
CA LEU A 82 -15.41 -13.61 9.56
C LEU A 82 -16.01 -13.26 10.92
N PRO A 83 -15.85 -14.13 11.94
CA PRO A 83 -16.39 -13.87 13.26
C PRO A 83 -15.79 -12.59 13.85
N LYS A 84 -16.59 -11.86 14.62
CA LYS A 84 -16.10 -10.73 15.41
C LYS A 84 -14.98 -11.20 16.32
N GLY A 85 -13.84 -10.52 16.30
CA GLY A 85 -12.66 -10.91 17.06
C GLY A 85 -11.76 -11.96 16.39
N TYR A 86 -11.96 -12.27 15.10
CA TYR A 86 -11.06 -13.14 14.35
C TYR A 86 -9.60 -12.66 14.42
N TYR A 87 -8.78 -13.41 15.15
CA TYR A 87 -7.37 -13.08 15.45
C TYR A 87 -6.38 -13.49 14.34
N GLY A 88 -6.82 -14.33 13.39
CA GLY A 88 -5.97 -14.81 12.31
C GLY A 88 -5.72 -13.77 11.20
N ASN A 89 -4.89 -14.15 10.23
CA ASN A 89 -4.62 -13.35 9.03
C ASN A 89 -5.78 -13.44 8.04
N ALA A 90 -6.32 -12.28 7.68
CA ALA A 90 -7.37 -12.14 6.67
C ALA A 90 -7.07 -10.89 5.85
N ILE A 91 -6.08 -11.03 4.98
CA ILE A 91 -5.56 -9.97 4.12
C ILE A 91 -5.33 -10.50 2.70
N ALA A 92 -5.36 -9.60 1.73
CA ALA A 92 -4.85 -9.85 0.39
C ALA A 92 -3.79 -8.80 0.03
N TYR A 93 -2.75 -9.24 -0.67
CA TYR A 93 -1.86 -8.36 -1.40
C TYR A 93 -2.47 -8.10 -2.77
N VAL A 94 -2.76 -6.84 -3.06
CA VAL A 94 -3.25 -6.40 -4.36
C VAL A 94 -2.23 -5.51 -5.03
N VAL A 95 -2.30 -5.48 -6.35
CA VAL A 95 -1.33 -4.79 -7.22
C VAL A 95 -2.07 -3.79 -8.09
N ALA A 96 -1.61 -2.55 -8.08
CA ALA A 96 -1.85 -1.58 -9.13
C ALA A 96 -0.61 -1.52 -10.04
N VAL A 97 -0.83 -1.44 -11.35
CA VAL A 97 0.25 -1.42 -12.36
C VAL A 97 0.07 -0.19 -13.25
N SER A 98 1.17 0.48 -13.57
CA SER A 98 1.23 1.55 -14.56
C SER A 98 2.63 1.63 -15.13
N ASN A 99 2.76 2.16 -16.35
CA ASN A 99 4.07 2.52 -16.89
C ASN A 99 4.63 3.73 -16.15
N ALA A 100 5.96 3.81 -16.08
CA ALA A 100 6.65 4.91 -15.42
C ALA A 100 6.34 6.27 -16.07
N GLY A 101 6.28 6.32 -17.41
CA GLY A 101 5.91 7.52 -18.15
C GLY A 101 4.54 8.07 -17.73
N ASP A 102 3.55 7.18 -17.64
CA ASP A 102 2.19 7.56 -17.26
C ASP A 102 2.12 8.08 -15.81
N LEU A 103 2.86 7.46 -14.88
CA LEU A 103 2.92 7.92 -13.49
C LEU A 103 3.56 9.32 -13.38
N CYS A 104 4.62 9.56 -14.13
CA CYS A 104 5.36 10.83 -14.11
C CYS A 104 4.54 11.97 -14.75
N GLN A 105 3.96 11.72 -15.92
CA GLN A 105 3.30 12.75 -16.74
C GLN A 105 1.86 13.06 -16.30
N ASN A 106 1.10 12.07 -15.82
CA ASN A 106 -0.32 12.29 -15.47
C ASN A 106 -0.52 12.86 -14.06
N PRO A 107 -1.61 13.63 -13.81
CA PRO A 107 -1.95 14.11 -12.47
C PRO A 107 -2.15 12.99 -11.44
N LEU A 108 -2.18 13.35 -10.15
CA LEU A 108 -2.32 12.39 -9.04
C LEU A 108 -3.62 11.55 -9.11
N GLY A 109 -4.63 12.01 -9.86
CA GLY A 109 -5.84 11.23 -10.14
C GLY A 109 -5.57 9.90 -10.85
N HIS A 110 -4.59 9.83 -11.75
CA HIS A 110 -4.26 8.60 -12.49
C HIS A 110 -3.82 7.43 -11.59
N PRO A 111 -2.74 7.55 -10.78
CA PRO A 111 -2.38 6.48 -9.86
C PRO A 111 -3.47 6.18 -8.82
N LEU A 112 -4.25 7.19 -8.43
CA LEU A 112 -5.37 7.01 -7.51
C LEU A 112 -6.50 6.15 -8.09
N ASP A 113 -6.87 6.36 -9.35
CA ASP A 113 -7.88 5.55 -10.04
C ASP A 113 -7.44 4.09 -10.17
N LEU A 114 -6.15 3.85 -10.42
CA LEU A 114 -5.60 2.49 -10.46
C LEU A 114 -5.68 1.80 -9.10
N ILE A 115 -5.39 2.52 -8.01
CA ILE A 115 -5.56 2.00 -6.65
C ILE A 115 -7.02 1.66 -6.36
N PHE A 116 -7.97 2.51 -6.78
CA PHE A 116 -9.40 2.24 -6.61
C PHE A 116 -9.85 0.99 -7.38
N LYS A 117 -9.42 0.83 -8.63
CA LYS A 117 -9.72 -0.36 -9.43
C LYS A 117 -9.18 -1.62 -8.77
N ALA A 118 -7.90 -1.63 -8.38
CA ALA A 118 -7.29 -2.77 -7.70
C ALA A 118 -7.96 -3.10 -6.35
N LYS A 119 -8.41 -2.10 -5.59
CA LYS A 119 -9.18 -2.32 -4.35
C LYS A 119 -10.58 -2.88 -4.58
N ALA A 120 -11.21 -2.52 -5.70
CA ALA A 120 -12.57 -2.95 -6.04
C ALA A 120 -12.61 -4.43 -6.44
N GLU A 121 -11.52 -4.97 -6.99
CA GLU A 121 -11.40 -6.39 -7.37
C GLU A 121 -11.45 -7.33 -6.15
N VAL A 122 -11.12 -6.85 -4.95
CA VAL A 122 -11.11 -7.67 -3.74
C VAL A 122 -12.54 -7.96 -3.26
N ASN A 123 -13.08 -9.07 -3.72
CA ASN A 123 -14.35 -9.65 -3.30
C ASN A 123 -14.14 -11.07 -2.74
N ARG A 124 -15.25 -11.76 -2.45
CA ARG A 124 -15.23 -13.11 -1.85
C ARG A 124 -14.57 -14.12 -2.78
N GLU A 125 -14.91 -14.07 -4.05
CA GLU A 125 -14.41 -14.98 -5.10
C GLU A 125 -12.91 -14.79 -5.30
N TYR A 126 -12.44 -13.54 -5.31
CA TYR A 126 -11.03 -13.17 -5.35
C TYR A 126 -10.27 -13.77 -4.17
N MET A 127 -10.80 -13.62 -2.94
CA MET A 127 -10.17 -14.16 -1.74
C MET A 127 -10.09 -15.69 -1.75
N GLN A 128 -11.14 -16.36 -2.23
CA GLN A 128 -11.14 -17.81 -2.40
C GLN A 128 -10.07 -18.24 -3.42
N SER A 129 -10.01 -17.55 -4.57
CA SER A 129 -8.99 -17.80 -5.59
C SER A 129 -7.57 -17.62 -5.07
N VAL A 130 -7.32 -16.58 -4.26
CA VAL A 130 -6.03 -16.36 -3.60
C VAL A 130 -5.71 -17.51 -2.64
N ALA A 131 -6.68 -17.96 -1.83
CA ALA A 131 -6.47 -19.08 -0.91
C ALA A 131 -6.11 -20.38 -1.66
N ASP A 132 -6.81 -20.68 -2.75
CA ASP A 132 -6.57 -21.85 -3.59
C ASP A 132 -5.19 -21.77 -4.26
N LEU A 133 -4.80 -20.59 -4.77
CA LEU A 133 -3.48 -20.34 -5.33
C LEU A 133 -2.37 -20.56 -4.29
N MET A 134 -2.55 -20.05 -3.07
CA MET A 134 -1.58 -20.21 -1.98
C MET A 134 -1.38 -21.68 -1.60
N LYS A 135 -2.46 -22.47 -1.64
CA LYS A 135 -2.41 -23.92 -1.44
C LYS A 135 -1.72 -24.63 -2.60
N LEU A 136 -2.11 -24.33 -3.84
CA LEU A 136 -1.60 -24.99 -5.05
C LEU A 136 -0.12 -24.72 -5.30
N ARG A 137 0.33 -23.48 -5.08
CA ARG A 137 1.69 -23.01 -5.40
C ARG A 137 2.59 -22.89 -4.18
N ARG A 138 2.19 -23.45 -3.03
CA ARG A 138 2.94 -23.43 -1.77
C ARG A 138 3.41 -22.01 -1.37
N ARG A 139 2.48 -21.05 -1.42
CA ARG A 139 2.70 -19.62 -1.08
C ARG A 139 3.79 -18.97 -1.95
N PRO A 140 3.48 -18.68 -3.22
CA PRO A 140 4.45 -18.09 -4.13
C PRO A 140 4.88 -16.69 -3.63
N HIS A 141 6.14 -16.33 -3.87
CA HIS A 141 6.62 -14.99 -3.62
C HIS A 141 5.99 -14.01 -4.61
N PHE A 142 5.65 -12.81 -4.15
CA PHE A 142 5.27 -11.73 -5.05
C PHE A 142 6.49 -11.23 -5.83
N ARG A 143 6.24 -10.66 -7.02
CA ARG A 143 7.31 -10.08 -7.84
C ARG A 143 7.95 -8.91 -7.08
N VAL A 144 9.25 -9.00 -6.85
CA VAL A 144 10.04 -8.00 -6.11
C VAL A 144 10.48 -6.83 -6.98
N VAL A 145 10.86 -7.12 -8.23
CA VAL A 145 11.48 -6.13 -9.10
C VAL A 145 10.46 -5.08 -9.53
N ARG A 146 10.83 -3.81 -9.38
CA ARG A 146 10.00 -2.62 -9.68
C ARG A 146 8.69 -2.56 -8.88
N SER A 147 8.63 -3.30 -7.78
CA SER A 147 7.53 -3.26 -6.83
C SER A 147 7.83 -2.31 -5.68
N TYR A 148 6.78 -1.65 -5.20
CA TYR A 148 6.80 -0.87 -3.97
C TYR A 148 5.64 -1.30 -3.10
N VAL A 149 5.93 -1.73 -1.87
CA VAL A 149 4.93 -2.31 -0.97
C VAL A 149 4.50 -1.27 0.05
N VAL A 150 3.18 -1.12 0.25
CA VAL A 150 2.62 -0.22 1.25
C VAL A 150 1.66 -0.97 2.17
N SER A 151 1.82 -0.78 3.47
CA SER A 151 0.90 -1.25 4.51
C SER A 151 0.35 -0.09 5.34
N ASP A 152 -0.78 -0.33 5.99
CA ASP A 152 -1.46 0.66 6.82
C ASP A 152 -1.86 0.05 8.16
N LEU A 153 -1.26 0.57 9.23
CA LEU A 153 -1.48 0.20 10.61
C LEU A 153 -2.21 1.31 11.40
N THR A 154 -2.63 2.39 10.76
CA THR A 154 -3.38 3.48 11.43
C THR A 154 -4.68 2.98 12.07
N ASN A 155 -5.26 1.89 11.57
CA ASN A 155 -6.44 1.26 12.15
C ASN A 155 -6.14 0.21 13.24
N ALA A 156 -4.86 -0.05 13.54
CA ALA A 156 -4.46 -0.94 14.63
C ALA A 156 -4.65 -0.28 16.01
N LYS A 157 -4.71 1.06 16.06
CA LYS A 157 -5.03 1.85 17.25
C LYS A 157 -4.09 1.54 18.42
N PHE A 158 -2.79 1.49 18.14
CA PHE A 158 -1.79 1.26 19.19
C PHE A 158 -1.82 2.37 20.25
N GLU A 159 -2.21 3.58 19.85
CA GLU A 159 -2.44 4.74 20.70
C GLU A 159 -3.61 4.57 21.68
N ASP A 160 -4.55 3.66 21.42
CA ASP A 160 -5.74 3.42 22.25
C ASP A 160 -5.48 2.40 23.40
N ILE A 161 -4.26 1.86 23.51
CA ILE A 161 -3.92 0.81 24.48
C ILE A 161 -3.32 1.46 25.75
N ASP A 162 -3.98 1.27 26.89
CA ASP A 162 -3.50 1.67 28.21
C ASP A 162 -3.25 0.43 29.09
N PHE A 163 -2.02 0.27 29.56
CA PHE A 163 -1.59 -0.81 30.47
C PHE A 163 -1.71 -0.43 31.95
N GLY A 164 -2.30 0.72 32.27
CA GLY A 164 -2.35 1.32 33.60
C GLY A 164 -1.32 2.43 33.82
N TRP A 165 -0.61 2.85 32.75
CA TRP A 165 0.44 3.89 32.78
C TRP A 165 0.08 5.11 31.93
N GLY A 166 -1.13 5.15 31.38
CA GLY A 166 -1.61 6.18 30.46
C GLY A 166 -1.51 5.77 28.99
N MET A 167 -2.09 6.60 28.12
CA MET A 167 -2.15 6.34 26.67
C MET A 167 -0.76 6.42 26.03
N ALA A 168 -0.56 5.65 24.95
CA ALA A 168 0.69 5.71 24.21
C ALA A 168 0.85 7.08 23.50
N VAL A 169 2.07 7.63 23.56
CA VAL A 169 2.43 8.88 22.87
C VAL A 169 2.73 8.64 21.39
N TYR A 170 3.26 7.46 21.05
CA TYR A 170 3.61 7.05 19.71
C TYR A 170 3.56 5.53 19.58
N GLY A 171 3.14 5.03 18.43
CA GLY A 171 3.16 3.61 18.07
C GLY A 171 3.48 3.45 16.58
N GLY A 172 4.22 2.41 16.23
CA GLY A 172 4.60 2.17 14.85
C GLY A 172 5.59 1.02 14.70
N LEU A 173 5.97 0.73 13.45
CA LEU A 173 6.97 -0.29 13.17
C LEU A 173 8.37 0.21 13.54
N ALA A 174 9.16 -0.65 14.19
CA ALA A 174 10.58 -0.39 14.43
C ALA A 174 11.37 -0.33 13.10
N GLU A 175 11.03 -1.20 12.15
CA GLU A 175 11.58 -1.23 10.79
C GLU A 175 10.47 -1.40 9.75
N GLY A 176 10.50 -0.57 8.70
CA GLY A 176 9.63 -0.70 7.54
C GLY A 176 10.27 -1.60 6.49
N GLY A 177 9.54 -2.61 6.00
CA GLY A 177 10.06 -3.54 4.99
C GLY A 177 9.29 -4.86 4.95
N ALA A 178 9.29 -5.51 3.79
CA ALA A 178 8.85 -6.91 3.66
C ALA A 178 10.05 -7.76 3.24
N GLY A 179 10.93 -8.04 4.21
CA GLY A 179 12.24 -8.64 3.94
C GLY A 179 13.14 -7.67 3.14
N PRO A 180 13.80 -8.10 2.06
CA PRO A 180 14.70 -7.23 1.28
C PRO A 180 13.97 -6.16 0.46
N ASN A 181 12.64 -6.05 0.56
CA ASN A 181 11.84 -5.17 -0.30
C ASN A 181 11.63 -3.79 0.35
N PRO A 182 11.88 -2.68 -0.37
CA PRO A 182 11.53 -1.36 0.10
C PRO A 182 10.02 -1.29 0.31
N ALA A 183 9.61 -1.00 1.53
CA ALA A 183 8.21 -0.87 1.88
C ALA A 183 7.99 0.43 2.66
N VAL A 184 6.76 0.91 2.64
CA VAL A 184 6.27 1.96 3.52
C VAL A 184 5.16 1.40 4.38
N CYS A 185 5.13 1.85 5.63
CA CYS A 185 4.02 1.61 6.53
C CYS A 185 3.49 2.95 7.02
N PHE A 186 2.18 3.12 6.97
CA PHE A 186 1.50 4.20 7.67
C PHE A 186 1.12 3.73 9.07
N THR A 187 1.38 4.56 10.07
CA THR A 187 1.17 4.27 11.50
C THR A 187 0.44 5.42 12.13
#